data_AF-W1DT84-F1
#
_entry.id   AF-W1DT84-F1
#
_cell.length_a   1.000
_cell.length_b   1.000
_cell.length_c   1.000
_cell.angle_alpha   90.00
_cell.angle_beta   90.00
_cell.angle_gamma   90.00
#
_symmetry.space_group_name_H-M   'P 1'
#
loop_
_entity.id
_entity.type
_entity.pdbx_description
1 polymer ?
#
loop_
_entity_poly.entity_id
_entity_poly.type
_entity_poly.pdbx_seq_one_letter_code
_entity_poly.pdbx_strand_id
1 'polypeptide(L)' 'MGRVKGVMRIAEGAVRINRQGEDLHIETLSVAPPDSRIELISANEADWNALQTSLLRLRLS' A
#
# COMPACT_ATOMS: atom_id res chain seq x y z
N MET A 1 4.77 10.85 -13.31
CA MET A 1 3.51 10.23 -12.83
C MET A 1 3.85 9.03 -11.98
N GLY A 2 3.23 8.91 -10.80
CA GLY A 2 3.43 7.77 -9.91
C GLY A 2 2.35 6.69 -10.06
N ARG A 3 2.66 5.46 -9.68
CA ARG A 3 1.70 4.36 -9.55
C ARG A 3 1.87 3.71 -8.20
N VAL A 4 0.77 3.29 -7.59
CA VAL A 4 0.77 2.54 -6.33
C VAL A 4 -0.22 1.40 -6.45
N LYS A 5 0.19 0.21 -6.05
CA LYS A 5 -0.72 -0.93 -5.82
C LYS A 5 -0.43 -1.50 -4.44
N GLY A 6 -1.47 -1.71 -3.65
CA GLY A 6 -1.32 -2.25 -2.32
C GLY A 6 -2.44 -3.23 -1.99
N VAL A 7 -2.09 -4.26 -1.23
CA VAL A 7 -3.04 -5.08 -0.48
C VAL A 7 -2.53 -5.15 0.95
N MET A 8 -3.34 -4.71 1.89
CA MET A 8 -2.94 -4.64 3.30
C MET A 8 -3.98 -5.32 4.17
N ARG A 9 -3.52 -6.11 5.13
CA ARG A 9 -4.37 -6.70 6.16
C ARG A 9 -4.92 -5.61 7.07
N ILE A 10 -6.20 -5.70 7.37
CA ILE A 10 -6.93 -4.90 8.38
C ILE A 10 -7.75 -5.85 9.27
N ALA A 11 -8.34 -5.34 10.35
CA ALA A 11 -9.12 -6.18 11.28
C ALA A 11 -10.29 -6.90 10.59
N GLU A 12 -10.90 -6.23 9.62
CA GLU A 12 -12.07 -6.69 8.87
C GLU A 12 -11.72 -7.59 7.66
N GLY A 13 -10.43 -7.77 7.36
CA GLY A 13 -9.96 -8.54 6.21
C GLY A 13 -8.79 -7.87 5.48
N ALA A 14 -9.06 -7.28 4.32
CA ALA A 14 -8.06 -6.58 3.51
C ALA A 14 -8.56 -5.22 3.02
N VAL A 15 -7.63 -4.28 2.85
CA VAL A 15 -7.83 -3.11 1.99
C VAL A 15 -6.94 -3.24 0.77
N ARG A 16 -7.48 -2.98 -0.42
CA ARG A 16 -6.70 -2.85 -1.66
C ARG A 16 -6.72 -1.42 -2.13
N ILE A 17 -5.56 -0.94 -2.52
CA ILE A 17 -5.33 0.40 -3.01
C ILE A 17 -4.74 0.26 -4.41
N ASN A 18 -5.29 0.98 -5.37
CA ASN A 18 -4.74 1.08 -6.71
C ASN A 18 -4.79 2.54 -7.15
N ARG A 19 -3.61 3.14 -7.33
CA ARG A 19 -3.46 4.49 -7.86
C ARG A 19 -2.67 4.46 -9.17
N GLN A 20 -3.18 5.14 -10.18
CA GLN A 20 -2.48 5.40 -11.43
C GLN A 20 -2.67 6.86 -11.84
N GLY A 21 -1.61 7.65 -11.77
CA GLY A 21 -1.76 9.11 -11.97
C GLY A 21 -2.64 9.69 -10.87
N GLU A 22 -3.72 10.37 -11.23
CA GLU A 22 -4.70 10.94 -10.30
C GLU A 22 -5.87 10.00 -9.96
N ASP A 23 -5.98 8.88 -10.68
CA ASP A 23 -7.03 7.90 -10.43
C ASP A 23 -6.67 7.03 -9.22
N LEU A 24 -7.44 7.17 -8.14
CA LEU A 24 -7.29 6.41 -6.90
C LEU A 24 -8.53 5.56 -6.65
N HIS A 25 -8.32 4.26 -6.51
CA HIS A 25 -9.34 3.29 -6.14
C HIS A 25 -8.96 2.61 -4.83
N ILE A 26 -9.92 2.54 -3.91
CA ILE A 26 -9.79 1.87 -2.62
C ILE A 26 -10.97 0.93 -2.46
N GLU A 27 -10.70 -0.33 -2.12
CA GLU A 27 -11.71 -1.34 -1.85
C GLU A 27 -11.37 -2.12 -0.58
N THR A 28 -12.39 -2.57 0.14
CA THR A 28 -12.25 -3.48 1.29
C THR A 28 -12.75 -4.86 0.93
N LEU A 29 -12.01 -5.89 1.32
CA LEU A 29 -12.39 -7.29 1.16
C LEU A 29 -12.52 -7.92 2.55
N SER A 30 -13.51 -8.80 2.73
CA SER A 30 -13.73 -9.53 3.98
C SER A 30 -12.73 -10.67 4.22
N VAL A 31 -11.91 -11.01 3.23
CA VAL A 31 -10.90 -12.06 3.32
C VAL A 31 -9.53 -11.41 3.46
N ALA A 32 -8.82 -11.79 4.53
CA ALA A 32 -7.49 -11.27 4.78
C ALA A 32 -6.44 -11.84 3.79
N PRO A 33 -5.45 -11.05 3.37
CA PRO A 33 -4.46 -11.49 2.40
C PRO A 33 -3.37 -12.34 3.08
N PRO A 34 -2.68 -13.25 2.37
CA PRO A 34 -1.59 -14.03 2.95
C PRO A 34 -0.48 -13.14 3.54
N ASP A 35 -0.12 -12.05 2.85
CA ASP A 35 0.80 -11.02 3.28
C ASP A 35 0.30 -9.61 2.89
N SER A 36 0.69 -8.59 3.66
CA SER A 36 0.53 -7.19 3.25
C SER A 36 1.65 -6.83 2.29
N ARG A 37 1.31 -6.24 1.14
CA ARG A 37 2.26 -5.84 0.09
C ARG A 37 1.88 -4.50 -0.49
N ILE A 38 2.88 -3.66 -0.76
CA ILE A 38 2.73 -2.41 -1.50
C ILE A 38 3.83 -2.35 -2.56
N GLU A 39 3.44 -2.05 -3.79
CA GLU A 39 4.29 -1.84 -4.95
C GLU A 39 4.13 -0.40 -5.40
N LEU A 40 5.25 0.31 -5.54
CA LEU A 40 5.27 1.72 -5.96
C LEU A 40 6.16 1.90 -7.18
N ILE A 41 5.70 2.73 -8.11
CA ILE A 41 6.50 3.22 -9.23
C ILE A 41 6.51 4.75 -9.11
N SER A 42 7.69 5.31 -8.89
CA SER A 42 7.91 6.76 -8.87
C SER A 42 8.75 7.17 -10.06
N ALA A 43 8.40 8.29 -10.69
CA ALA A 43 9.21 8.91 -11.74
C ALA A 43 10.30 9.84 -11.19
N ASN A 44 10.18 10.21 -9.91
CA ASN A 44 11.11 11.11 -9.22
C ASN A 44 11.89 10.34 -8.16
N GLU A 45 13.02 10.90 -7.74
CA GLU A 45 13.73 10.44 -6.55
C GLU A 45 12.79 10.43 -5.34
N ALA A 46 12.81 9.32 -4.60
CA ALA A 46 11.95 9.09 -3.46
C ALA A 46 12.78 8.57 -2.29
N ASP A 47 12.46 9.04 -1.08
CA ASP A 47 13.07 8.52 0.14
C ASP A 47 12.46 7.16 0.51
N TRP A 48 13.02 6.12 -0.08
CA TRP A 48 12.58 4.74 0.13
C TRP A 48 12.78 4.27 1.57
N ASN A 49 13.78 4.81 2.29
CA ASN A 49 14.05 4.42 3.68
C ASN A 49 12.99 5.00 4.63
N ALA A 50 12.58 6.25 4.42
CA ALA A 50 11.49 6.86 5.17
C ALA A 50 10.17 6.10 4.94
N LEU A 51 9.89 5.70 3.69
CA LEU A 51 8.72 4.89 3.35
C LEU A 51 8.79 3.53 4.04
N GLN A 52 9.89 2.79 3.90
CA GLN A 52 10.07 1.48 4.52
C GLN A 52 9.90 1.55 6.04
N THR A 53 10.49 2.56 6.69
CA THR A 53 10.38 2.76 8.13
C THR A 53 8.94 3.00 8.56
N SER A 54 8.20 3.82 7.81
CA SER A 54 6.77 4.09 8.06
C SER A 54 5.93 2.81 7.93
N LEU A 55 6.16 2.01 6.88
CA LEU A 55 5.46 0.74 6.67
C LEU A 55 5.80 -0.31 7.74
N LEU A 56 7.04 -0.35 8.20
CA LEU A 56 7.45 -1.23 9.29
C LEU A 56 6.76 -0.86 10.60
N ARG A 57 6.68 0.43 10.92
CA ARG A 57 5.97 0.91 12.13
C ARG A 57 4.51 0.48 12.10
N LEU A 58 3.81 0.69 10.99
CA LEU A 58 2.41 0.26 10.80
C LEU A 58 2.20 -1.24 11.02
N ARG A 59 3.20 -2.07 10.67
CA ARG A 59 3.13 -3.52 10.88
C ARG A 59 3.34 -3.94 12.34
N LEU A 60 4.11 -3.17 13.11
CA LEU A 60 4.48 -3.49 14.48
C LEU A 60 3.55 -2.88 15.53
N SER A 61 2.76 -1.88 15.14
CA SER A 61 1.74 -1.22 15.96
C SER A 61 0.42 -1.98 16.03
#